data_AF-A0A1Q8DQJ9-F1
#
_entry.id   AF-A0A1Q8DQJ9-F1
#
_cell.length_a   1.000
_cell.length_b   1.000
_cell.length_c   1.000
_cell.angle_alpha   90.00
_cell.angle_beta   90.00
_cell.angle_gamma   90.00
#
_symmetry.space_group_name_H-M   'P 1'
#
loop_
_entity.id
_entity.type
_entity.pdbx_description
1 polymer ?
#
loop_
_entity_poly.entity_id
_entity_poly.type
_entity_poly.pdbx_seq_one_letter_code
_entity_poly.pdbx_strand_id
1 'polypeptide(L)'
;MTQRLMSMMIIATASMWALTGCDNSADTTDSADKATEPAVSTSDSSTPDKTIDWSLVASGQEPANLADYNYPFARDSQNVRDYAEYFDVDNATAQHNLTVSMASNEALSKVLDQISDSYTSHELTDDKDMTLIIHTTPDIAASSYDYVLSDDFAKGLVLPIEIKPDGKKGKVKTHGEMPP
;
A
#
# COMPACT_ATOMS: atom_id res chain seq x y z
N MET A 1 44.73 -20.85 37.57
CA MET A 1 45.37 -20.93 36.25
C MET A 1 45.50 -19.53 35.67
N THR A 2 46.60 -19.34 34.95
CA THR A 2 47.31 -18.12 34.61
C THR A 2 46.67 -17.33 33.46
N GLN A 3 46.42 -16.05 33.72
CA GLN A 3 46.87 -14.87 32.95
C GLN A 3 47.42 -15.10 31.53
N ARG A 4 46.91 -14.34 30.54
CA ARG A 4 47.73 -13.53 29.62
C ARG A 4 47.02 -12.27 29.13
N LEU A 5 47.65 -11.13 29.45
CA LEU A 5 47.52 -9.79 28.87
C LEU A 5 48.10 -9.74 27.44
N MET A 6 47.68 -8.75 26.65
CA MET A 6 48.50 -7.71 25.98
C MET A 6 47.58 -6.87 25.06
N SER A 7 47.24 -5.61 25.40
CA SER A 7 47.97 -4.33 25.21
C SER A 7 48.05 -3.77 23.78
N MET A 8 47.35 -2.63 23.60
CA MET A 8 47.73 -1.36 22.96
C MET A 8 48.19 -1.31 21.48
N MET A 9 47.50 -0.47 20.69
CA MET A 9 48.13 0.71 20.10
C MET A 9 47.11 1.79 19.71
N ILE A 10 47.44 3.03 20.08
CA ILE A 10 46.77 4.30 19.74
C ILE A 10 47.41 4.82 18.46
N ILE A 11 46.62 5.32 17.50
CA ILE A 11 47.09 6.33 16.53
C ILE A 11 46.05 7.44 16.42
N ALA A 12 46.42 8.59 16.97
CA ALA A 12 45.78 9.87 16.72
C ALA A 12 46.27 10.41 15.37
N THR A 13 45.35 10.92 14.53
CA THR A 13 45.69 11.98 13.58
C THR A 13 44.62 13.07 13.66
N ALA A 14 45.10 14.25 14.04
CA ALA A 14 44.33 15.48 14.03
C ALA A 14 44.09 15.92 12.58
N SER A 15 42.90 16.42 12.29
CA SER A 15 42.67 17.33 11.18
C SER A 15 41.80 18.46 11.70
N MET A 16 42.49 19.48 12.18
CA MET A 16 41.92 20.78 12.49
C MET A 16 41.66 21.48 11.16
N TRP A 17 40.41 21.86 10.88
CA TRP A 17 40.12 23.00 10.04
C TRP A 17 39.36 24.00 10.88
N ALA A 18 40.09 25.03 11.29
CA ALA A 18 39.55 26.25 11.85
C ALA A 18 38.98 27.09 10.70
N LEU A 19 37.71 27.48 10.81
CA LEU A 19 37.21 28.71 10.21
C LEU A 19 36.53 29.51 11.32
N THR A 20 37.34 30.31 12.01
CA THR A 20 36.89 31.47 12.76
C THR A 20 36.33 32.49 11.78
N GLY A 21 35.01 32.66 11.77
CA GLY A 21 34.35 33.87 11.32
C GLY A 21 33.98 34.71 12.53
N CYS A 22 34.60 35.88 12.66
CA CYS A 22 34.27 36.87 13.69
C CYS A 22 33.00 37.63 13.29
N ASP A 23 32.03 37.73 14.18
CA ASP A 23 31.34 39.01 14.43
C ASP A 23 30.85 39.08 15.89
N ASN A 24 30.83 40.30 16.41
CA ASN A 24 30.98 40.66 17.81
C ASN A 24 29.67 41.14 18.42
N SER A 25 29.23 40.58 19.56
CA SER A 25 28.54 41.30 20.65
C SER A 25 28.30 40.40 21.87
N ALA A 26 28.54 40.98 23.05
CA ALA A 26 28.48 40.39 24.38
C ALA A 26 27.08 39.92 24.81
N ASP A 27 26.97 38.83 25.57
CA ASP A 27 26.82 38.80 27.05
C ASP A 27 26.66 37.35 27.54
N THR A 28 26.98 37.14 28.81
CA THR A 28 27.04 35.93 29.62
C THR A 28 25.77 35.05 29.65
N THR A 29 25.91 33.71 29.60
CA THR A 29 25.42 32.71 30.61
C THR A 29 25.54 31.24 30.17
N ASP A 30 25.76 30.38 31.18
CA ASP A 30 25.79 28.91 31.20
C ASP A 30 24.66 28.18 30.45
N SER A 31 25.00 26.98 29.95
CA SER A 31 24.22 25.72 30.01
C SER A 31 24.03 24.99 28.67
N ALA A 32 24.67 23.82 28.58
CA ALA A 32 24.18 22.59 27.97
C ALA A 32 23.61 22.64 26.53
N ASP A 33 24.49 22.50 25.55
CA ASP A 33 24.14 22.07 24.19
C ASP A 33 23.68 20.61 24.20
N LYS A 34 22.37 20.43 24.36
CA LYS A 34 21.64 19.25 23.93
C LYS A 34 21.50 19.37 22.41
N ALA A 35 22.35 18.66 21.66
CA ALA A 35 22.25 18.56 20.20
C ALA A 35 20.86 18.00 19.84
N THR A 36 19.95 18.91 19.52
CA THR A 36 18.66 18.62 18.92
C THR A 36 18.95 18.33 17.45
N GLU A 37 18.84 17.06 17.08
CA GLU A 37 18.74 16.65 15.68
C GLU A 37 17.66 17.50 14.99
N PRO A 38 17.82 17.92 13.73
CA PRO A 38 16.74 18.55 13.01
C PRO A 38 15.62 17.51 12.92
N ALA A 39 14.57 17.72 13.70
CA ALA A 39 13.33 16.99 13.55
C ALA A 39 12.91 17.15 12.10
N VAL A 40 12.95 16.05 11.34
CA VAL A 40 12.21 15.94 10.09
C VAL A 40 10.79 16.27 10.47
N SER A 41 10.36 17.48 10.15
CA SER A 41 8.97 17.85 10.21
C SER A 41 8.28 16.98 9.19
N THR A 42 7.76 15.84 9.63
CA THR A 42 6.62 15.16 9.00
C THR A 42 5.38 16.03 9.26
N SER A 43 5.46 17.28 8.84
CA SER A 43 4.29 18.11 8.61
C SER A 43 3.88 17.82 7.19
N ASP A 44 3.08 16.78 7.04
CA ASP A 44 1.98 16.80 6.09
C ASP A 44 0.91 15.86 6.66
N SER A 45 0.35 16.27 7.80
CA SER A 45 -1.09 16.06 8.01
C SER A 45 -1.81 16.97 7.02
N SER A 46 -1.63 16.69 5.72
CA SER A 46 -2.41 17.28 4.66
C SER A 46 -3.83 16.84 4.94
N THR A 47 -4.72 17.81 5.08
CA THR A 47 -6.14 17.48 5.06
C THR A 47 -6.37 16.92 3.65
N PRO A 48 -7.02 15.76 3.48
CA PRO A 48 -7.21 15.23 2.14
C PRO A 48 -8.02 16.26 1.33
N ASP A 49 -7.41 16.76 0.25
CA ASP A 49 -7.95 17.83 -0.58
C ASP A 49 -8.85 17.26 -1.71
N LYS A 50 -8.83 15.95 -1.91
CA LYS A 50 -9.59 15.25 -2.95
C LYS A 50 -10.38 14.09 -2.35
N THR A 51 -11.60 13.92 -2.85
CA THR A 51 -12.49 12.81 -2.54
C THR A 51 -12.88 12.12 -3.83
N ILE A 52 -13.06 10.80 -3.79
CA ILE A 52 -13.60 10.06 -4.93
C ILE A 52 -15.08 10.36 -5.08
N ASP A 53 -15.51 10.71 -6.28
CA ASP A 53 -16.92 10.77 -6.64
C ASP A 53 -17.38 9.38 -7.11
N TRP A 54 -17.97 8.63 -6.17
CA TRP A 54 -18.46 7.29 -6.44
C TRP A 54 -19.58 7.23 -7.46
N SER A 55 -20.29 8.35 -7.71
CA SER A 55 -21.34 8.39 -8.74
C SER A 55 -20.77 8.26 -10.16
N LEU A 56 -19.52 8.70 -10.37
CA LEU A 56 -18.80 8.56 -11.64
C LEU A 56 -18.15 7.17 -11.80
N VAL A 57 -17.91 6.47 -10.68
CA VAL A 57 -17.42 5.08 -10.69
C VAL A 57 -18.56 4.13 -11.01
N ALA A 58 -19.71 4.30 -10.34
CA ALA A 58 -20.86 3.41 -10.36
C ALA A 58 -21.20 2.86 -11.76
N SER A 59 -21.42 1.55 -11.84
CA SER A 59 -21.80 0.89 -13.10
C SER A 59 -23.28 1.01 -13.44
N GLY A 60 -24.11 1.37 -12.46
CA GLY A 60 -25.57 1.36 -12.56
C GLY A 60 -26.20 -0.04 -12.59
N GLN A 61 -25.42 -1.11 -12.35
CA GLN A 61 -25.95 -2.48 -12.25
C GLN A 61 -26.54 -2.74 -10.86
N GLU A 62 -27.56 -3.60 -10.81
CA GLU A 62 -28.09 -4.13 -9.55
C GLU A 62 -27.30 -5.36 -9.10
N PRO A 63 -27.04 -5.52 -7.79
CA PRO A 63 -26.40 -6.71 -7.26
C PRO A 63 -27.21 -7.98 -7.59
N ALA A 64 -26.51 -9.02 -8.06
CA ALA A 64 -27.13 -10.31 -8.34
C ALA A 64 -27.39 -11.11 -7.06
N ASN A 65 -28.36 -12.02 -7.10
CA ASN A 65 -28.58 -12.97 -6.02
C ASN A 65 -27.49 -14.06 -6.06
N LEU A 66 -26.59 -14.07 -5.08
CA LEU A 66 -25.49 -15.03 -4.98
C LEU A 66 -25.96 -16.49 -4.82
N ALA A 67 -27.16 -16.72 -4.29
CA ALA A 67 -27.70 -18.08 -4.13
C ALA A 67 -28.00 -18.76 -5.47
N ASP A 68 -28.33 -17.97 -6.50
CA ASP A 68 -28.74 -18.45 -7.83
C ASP A 68 -27.77 -17.99 -8.94
N TYR A 69 -26.60 -17.45 -8.56
CA TYR A 69 -25.65 -16.87 -9.50
C TYR A 69 -24.99 -17.95 -10.37
N ASN A 70 -24.97 -17.74 -11.68
CA ASN A 70 -24.35 -18.65 -12.63
C ASN A 70 -22.88 -18.26 -12.88
N TYR A 71 -21.98 -18.79 -12.04
CA TYR A 71 -20.54 -18.54 -12.18
C TYR A 71 -19.94 -19.15 -13.47
N PRO A 72 -18.97 -18.48 -14.10
CA PRO A 72 -18.31 -18.98 -15.30
C PRO A 72 -17.38 -20.19 -15.02
N PHE A 73 -16.93 -20.34 -13.77
CA PHE A 73 -16.15 -21.50 -13.33
C PHE A 73 -17.04 -22.55 -12.69
N ALA A 74 -16.84 -23.82 -13.03
CA ALA A 74 -17.45 -24.91 -12.28
C ALA A 74 -16.80 -25.02 -10.88
N ARG A 75 -17.62 -25.24 -9.85
CA ARG A 75 -17.19 -25.27 -8.44
C ARG A 75 -16.20 -26.40 -8.11
N ASP A 76 -16.19 -27.46 -8.92
CA ASP A 76 -15.29 -28.61 -8.82
C ASP A 76 -14.15 -28.56 -9.84
N SER A 77 -14.04 -27.49 -10.63
CA SER A 77 -12.95 -27.31 -11.59
C SER A 77 -11.58 -27.26 -10.90
N GLN A 78 -10.54 -27.66 -11.63
CA GLN A 78 -9.18 -27.66 -11.09
C GLN A 78 -8.74 -26.25 -10.64
N ASN A 79 -9.05 -25.21 -11.42
CA ASN A 79 -8.72 -23.82 -11.05
C ASN A 79 -9.33 -23.40 -9.71
N VAL A 80 -10.59 -23.76 -9.45
CA VAL A 80 -11.26 -23.43 -8.19
C VAL A 80 -10.64 -24.20 -7.04
N ARG A 81 -10.28 -25.48 -7.24
CA ARG A 81 -9.63 -26.30 -6.22
C ARG A 81 -8.22 -25.82 -5.90
N ASP A 82 -7.45 -25.45 -6.92
CA ASP A 82 -6.09 -24.92 -6.76
C ASP A 82 -6.11 -23.60 -5.99
N TYR A 83 -7.06 -22.71 -6.32
CA TYR A 83 -7.26 -21.46 -5.58
C TYR A 83 -7.68 -21.72 -4.12
N ALA A 84 -8.67 -22.59 -3.91
CA ALA A 84 -9.15 -22.98 -2.58
C ALA A 84 -8.01 -23.53 -1.70
N GLU A 85 -7.17 -24.39 -2.25
CA GLU A 85 -6.01 -24.97 -1.54
C GLU A 85 -4.94 -23.91 -1.26
N TYR A 86 -4.64 -23.04 -2.23
CA TYR A 86 -3.59 -22.02 -2.07
C TYR A 86 -3.94 -20.98 -1.00
N PHE A 87 -5.20 -20.54 -0.95
CA PHE A 87 -5.68 -19.50 -0.04
C PHE A 87 -6.37 -20.04 1.22
N ASP A 88 -6.47 -21.36 1.37
CA ASP A 88 -7.15 -22.04 2.49
C ASP A 88 -8.61 -21.58 2.67
N VAL A 89 -9.37 -21.56 1.56
CA VAL A 89 -10.79 -21.19 1.53
C VAL A 89 -11.64 -22.33 0.95
N ASP A 90 -12.95 -22.29 1.16
CA ASP A 90 -13.84 -23.28 0.56
C ASP A 90 -14.06 -23.05 -0.94
N ASN A 91 -14.45 -24.09 -1.68
CA ASN A 91 -14.63 -24.00 -3.14
C ASN A 91 -15.67 -22.96 -3.59
N ALA A 92 -16.70 -22.63 -2.80
CA ALA A 92 -17.62 -21.54 -3.20
C ALA A 92 -16.95 -20.18 -3.08
N THR A 93 -16.22 -19.95 -1.98
CA THR A 93 -15.41 -18.74 -1.82
C THR A 93 -14.37 -18.63 -2.93
N ALA A 94 -13.65 -19.71 -3.24
CA ALA A 94 -12.67 -19.72 -4.33
C ALA A 94 -13.30 -19.45 -5.70
N GLN A 95 -14.46 -20.04 -6.00
CA GLN A 95 -15.20 -19.80 -7.25
C GLN A 95 -15.60 -18.34 -7.40
N HIS A 96 -16.09 -17.74 -6.31
CA HIS A 96 -16.44 -16.33 -6.26
C HIS A 96 -15.20 -15.45 -6.46
N ASN A 97 -14.15 -15.69 -5.69
CA ASN A 97 -12.92 -14.89 -5.72
C ASN A 97 -12.21 -14.95 -7.07
N LEU A 98 -12.16 -16.13 -7.69
CA LEU A 98 -11.59 -16.28 -9.02
C LEU A 98 -12.38 -15.49 -10.07
N THR A 99 -13.70 -15.44 -9.96
CA THR A 99 -14.55 -14.72 -10.92
C THR A 99 -14.38 -13.20 -10.79
N VAL A 100 -14.48 -12.68 -9.58
CA VAL A 100 -14.38 -11.23 -9.33
C VAL A 100 -12.95 -10.72 -9.54
N SER A 101 -11.92 -11.47 -9.12
CA SER A 101 -10.53 -11.05 -9.31
C SER A 101 -10.19 -10.84 -10.79
N MET A 102 -10.70 -11.70 -11.69
CA MET A 102 -10.54 -11.54 -13.13
C MET A 102 -11.27 -10.31 -13.69
N ALA A 103 -12.38 -9.90 -13.08
CA ALA A 103 -13.17 -8.73 -13.48
C ALA A 103 -12.77 -7.43 -12.74
N SER A 104 -11.93 -7.52 -11.70
CA SER A 104 -11.57 -6.41 -10.81
C SER A 104 -10.95 -5.19 -11.52
N ASN A 105 -10.31 -5.41 -12.68
CA ASN A 105 -9.74 -4.34 -13.50
C ASN A 105 -10.78 -3.31 -13.96
N GLU A 106 -12.04 -3.72 -14.12
CA GLU A 106 -13.15 -2.81 -14.43
C GLU A 106 -13.27 -1.73 -13.34
N ALA A 107 -13.41 -2.16 -12.08
CA ALA A 107 -13.53 -1.28 -10.92
C ALA A 107 -12.26 -0.44 -10.71
N LEU A 108 -11.09 -1.07 -10.80
CA LEU A 108 -9.80 -0.40 -10.64
C LEU A 108 -9.63 0.73 -11.64
N SER A 109 -9.87 0.48 -12.94
CA SER A 109 -9.67 1.49 -13.99
C SER A 109 -10.53 2.74 -13.77
N LYS A 110 -11.79 2.57 -13.36
CA LYS A 110 -12.72 3.68 -13.06
C LYS A 110 -12.29 4.52 -11.88
N VAL A 111 -11.69 3.91 -10.85
CA VAL A 111 -11.10 4.64 -9.74
C VAL A 111 -9.86 5.40 -10.20
N LEU A 112 -8.97 4.75 -10.96
CA LEU A 112 -7.74 5.35 -11.48
C LEU A 112 -8.01 6.58 -12.35
N ASP A 113 -9.11 6.61 -13.11
CA ASP A 113 -9.52 7.77 -13.91
C ASP A 113 -9.72 9.05 -13.06
N GLN A 114 -10.02 8.91 -11.76
CA GLN A 114 -10.17 10.04 -10.85
C GLN A 114 -8.90 10.38 -10.07
N ILE A 115 -8.09 9.37 -9.74
CA ILE A 115 -6.98 9.53 -8.79
C ILE A 115 -5.60 9.54 -9.44
N SER A 116 -5.44 9.15 -10.71
CA SER A 116 -4.19 9.11 -11.52
C SER A 116 -2.89 9.27 -10.72
N ASP A 117 -2.41 10.51 -10.52
CA ASP A 117 -1.09 10.80 -9.93
C ASP A 117 -1.01 10.50 -8.43
N SER A 118 -2.14 10.39 -7.76
CA SER A 118 -2.27 10.04 -6.36
C SER A 118 -2.31 8.52 -6.12
N TYR A 119 -2.35 7.68 -7.17
CA TYR A 119 -2.29 6.23 -7.05
C TYR A 119 -0.88 5.72 -6.74
N THR A 120 -0.75 4.79 -5.79
CA THR A 120 0.55 4.19 -5.43
C THR A 120 0.61 2.69 -5.68
N SER A 121 -0.43 1.94 -5.32
CA SER A 121 -0.58 0.50 -5.62
C SER A 121 -2.00 0.00 -5.35
N HIS A 122 -2.28 -1.25 -5.68
CA HIS A 122 -3.50 -1.94 -5.24
C HIS A 122 -3.19 -3.39 -4.86
N GLU A 123 -4.10 -4.00 -4.11
CA GLU A 123 -4.13 -5.43 -3.81
C GLU A 123 -5.59 -5.92 -3.74
N LEU A 124 -5.78 -7.21 -4.02
CA LEU A 124 -7.05 -7.90 -3.76
C LEU A 124 -6.84 -8.81 -2.55
N THR A 125 -7.79 -8.80 -1.61
CA THR A 125 -7.82 -9.81 -0.54
C THR A 125 -8.45 -11.10 -1.07
N ASP A 126 -8.00 -12.24 -0.55
CA ASP A 126 -8.48 -13.56 -0.97
C ASP A 126 -9.38 -14.22 0.09
N ASP A 127 -9.92 -13.43 1.00
CA ASP A 127 -10.85 -13.87 2.05
C ASP A 127 -12.30 -14.00 1.53
N LYS A 128 -13.23 -14.34 2.43
CA LYS A 128 -14.64 -14.56 2.11
C LYS A 128 -15.35 -13.32 1.55
N ASP A 129 -14.77 -12.15 1.78
CA ASP A 129 -15.27 -10.84 1.38
C ASP A 129 -14.12 -10.07 0.70
N MET A 130 -13.52 -10.72 -0.30
CA MET A 130 -12.50 -10.17 -1.20
C MET A 130 -12.75 -8.70 -1.51
N THR A 131 -11.76 -7.88 -1.19
CA THR A 131 -11.80 -6.44 -1.28
C THR A 131 -10.67 -5.95 -2.16
N LEU A 132 -10.98 -5.02 -3.07
CA LEU A 132 -9.98 -4.27 -3.81
C LEU A 132 -9.51 -3.10 -2.95
N ILE A 133 -8.29 -3.22 -2.41
CA ILE A 133 -7.64 -2.16 -1.65
C ILE A 133 -6.78 -1.34 -2.61
N ILE A 134 -7.06 -0.05 -2.70
CA ILE A 134 -6.30 0.91 -3.52
C ILE A 134 -5.53 1.84 -2.60
N HIS A 135 -4.21 1.75 -2.67
CA HIS A 135 -3.29 2.60 -1.93
C HIS A 135 -3.06 3.90 -2.69
N THR A 136 -3.15 5.01 -1.97
CA THR A 136 -3.00 6.36 -2.50
C THR A 136 -2.06 7.21 -1.66
N THR A 137 -1.66 8.36 -2.20
CA THR A 137 -1.03 9.43 -1.44
C THR A 137 -2.02 10.06 -0.43
N PRO A 138 -1.53 10.76 0.61
CA PRO A 138 -2.38 11.35 1.67
C PRO A 138 -3.36 12.45 1.22
N ASP A 139 -3.24 12.98 0.00
CA ASP A 139 -4.16 13.99 -0.55
C ASP A 139 -5.53 13.43 -0.96
N ILE A 140 -5.69 12.10 -1.02
CA ILE A 140 -6.99 11.44 -1.24
C ILE A 140 -7.60 11.03 0.09
N ALA A 141 -8.88 11.33 0.31
CA ALA A 141 -9.59 10.89 1.51
C ALA A 141 -9.84 9.37 1.51
N ALA A 142 -9.61 8.73 2.66
CA ALA A 142 -10.03 7.36 2.90
C ALA A 142 -11.54 7.22 2.69
N SER A 143 -11.95 6.19 1.95
CA SER A 143 -13.35 5.94 1.60
C SER A 143 -13.53 4.50 1.13
N SER A 144 -14.78 4.03 1.09
CA SER A 144 -15.12 2.70 0.59
C SER A 144 -16.38 2.74 -0.27
N TYR A 145 -16.50 1.75 -1.15
CA TYR A 145 -17.63 1.62 -2.06
C TYR A 145 -17.84 0.18 -2.53
N ASP A 146 -19.09 -0.27 -2.54
CA ASP A 146 -19.46 -1.59 -3.05
C ASP A 146 -19.74 -1.50 -4.55
N TYR A 147 -18.74 -1.84 -5.37
CA TYR A 147 -18.86 -1.76 -6.81
C TYR A 147 -19.56 -2.98 -7.38
N VAL A 148 -20.65 -2.77 -8.13
CA VAL A 148 -21.33 -3.85 -8.85
C VAL A 148 -20.71 -3.99 -10.23
N LEU A 149 -20.10 -5.14 -10.53
CA LEU A 149 -19.45 -5.42 -11.81
C LEU A 149 -20.45 -5.40 -12.97
N SER A 150 -20.05 -4.83 -14.10
CA SER A 150 -20.88 -4.74 -15.30
C SER A 150 -20.42 -5.59 -16.47
N ASP A 151 -19.17 -6.05 -16.45
CA ASP A 151 -18.66 -7.03 -17.40
C ASP A 151 -19.51 -8.32 -17.35
N ASP A 152 -19.91 -8.82 -18.52
CA ASP A 152 -20.77 -10.01 -18.65
C ASP A 152 -20.19 -11.25 -17.94
N PHE A 153 -18.88 -11.33 -17.77
CA PHE A 153 -18.21 -12.43 -17.06
C PHE A 153 -18.56 -12.50 -15.57
N ALA A 154 -18.77 -11.34 -14.92
CA ALA A 154 -18.98 -11.21 -13.48
C ALA A 154 -20.16 -10.29 -13.12
N LYS A 155 -21.05 -10.06 -14.09
CA LYS A 155 -22.10 -9.05 -14.03
C LYS A 155 -23.00 -9.21 -12.80
N GLY A 156 -23.14 -8.15 -12.02
CA GLY A 156 -23.95 -8.14 -10.81
C GLY A 156 -23.23 -8.66 -9.57
N LEU A 157 -22.02 -9.23 -9.69
CA LEU A 157 -21.20 -9.51 -8.51
C LEU A 157 -20.67 -8.21 -7.91
N VAL A 158 -20.61 -8.17 -6.58
CA VAL A 158 -20.13 -7.01 -5.83
C VAL A 158 -18.65 -7.19 -5.52
N LEU A 159 -17.86 -6.16 -5.81
CA LEU A 159 -16.48 -6.01 -5.40
C LEU A 159 -16.38 -4.80 -4.46
N PRO A 160 -16.24 -5.03 -3.14
CA PRO A 160 -15.88 -3.98 -2.20
C PRO A 160 -14.57 -3.30 -2.61
N ILE A 161 -14.56 -1.97 -2.60
CA ILE A 161 -13.38 -1.14 -2.83
C ILE A 161 -13.07 -0.38 -1.55
N GLU A 162 -11.80 -0.34 -1.17
CA GLU A 162 -11.28 0.46 -0.05
C GLU A 162 -10.13 1.35 -0.51
N ILE A 163 -10.22 2.66 -0.24
CA ILE A 163 -9.16 3.64 -0.49
C ILE A 163 -8.34 3.82 0.78
N LYS A 164 -7.05 3.50 0.71
CA LYS A 164 -6.08 3.66 1.81
C LYS A 164 -5.04 4.73 1.48
N PRO A 165 -5.12 5.91 2.10
CA PRO A 165 -4.12 6.96 1.94
C PRO A 165 -2.87 6.70 2.79
N ASP A 166 -2.19 5.59 2.55
CA ASP A 166 -1.02 5.14 3.31
C ASP A 166 0.30 5.23 2.53
N GLY A 167 0.24 5.65 1.25
CA GLY A 167 1.41 5.77 0.36
C GLY A 167 2.11 4.45 0.07
N LYS A 168 1.49 3.30 0.38
CA LYS A 168 2.11 1.98 0.18
C LYS A 168 2.38 1.77 -1.31
N LYS A 169 3.65 1.54 -1.64
CA LYS A 169 4.08 1.19 -3.00
C LYS A 169 4.00 -0.31 -3.19
N GLY A 170 3.60 -0.72 -4.39
CA GLY A 170 3.56 -2.13 -4.76
C GLY A 170 4.96 -2.73 -4.66
N LYS A 171 5.06 -3.97 -4.18
CA LYS A 171 6.33 -4.71 -4.20
C LYS A 171 6.66 -5.11 -5.64
N VAL A 172 7.19 -4.19 -6.43
CA VAL A 172 7.80 -4.54 -7.72
C VAL A 172 9.13 -5.23 -7.40
N LYS A 173 9.15 -6.57 -7.40
CA LYS A 173 10.42 -7.28 -7.55
C LYS A 173 10.91 -7.01 -8.97
N THR A 174 11.82 -6.06 -9.12
CA THR A 174 12.54 -5.83 -10.38
C THR A 174 13.25 -7.12 -10.78
N HIS A 175 12.77 -7.75 -11.86
CA HIS A 175 13.38 -8.94 -12.47
C HIS A 175 14.63 -8.51 -13.27
N GLY A 176 15.66 -8.01 -12.58
CA GLY A 176 16.75 -7.31 -13.26
C GLY A 176 17.95 -7.01 -12.40
N GLU A 177 18.47 -8.00 -11.68
CA GLU A 177 19.89 -8.00 -11.29
C GLU A 177 20.32 -9.46 -11.13
N MET A 178 20.71 -10.09 -12.24
CA MET A 178 21.63 -11.22 -12.15
C MET A 178 23.01 -10.62 -11.84
N PRO A 179 23.62 -10.97 -10.69
CA PRO A 179 24.99 -10.56 -10.42
C PRO A 179 25.94 -11.16 -11.47
N PRO A 180 27.06 -10.46 -11.78
CA PRO A 180 28.03 -10.86 -12.80
C PRO A 180 28.73 -12.19 -12.49
#